data_AF-A0A958VA26-F1
#
_entry.id   AF-A0A958VA26-F1
#
_cell.length_a   1.000
_cell.length_b   1.000
_cell.length_c   1.000
_cell.angle_alpha   90.00
_cell.angle_beta   90.00
_cell.angle_gamma   90.00
#
_symmetry.space_group_name_H-M   'P 1'
#
loop_
_entity.id
_entity.type
_entity.pdbx_description
1 polymer ?
#
loop_
_entity_poly.entity_id
_entity_poly.type
_entity_poly.pdbx_seq_one_letter_code
_entity_poly.pdbx_strand_id
1 'polypeptide(L)'
;MESTSNTHFIDKVAEALRKAATELEELQVKLSLGKADAADKYEELKKKLNQFLQDHDSEIDAGKEKLAEMNMLLDPLRVYLEKGKAKTMEEFKAQKEKIEAKIDEIIAKIKSDEKLKTYYAMLLIELEKFKTQLHFLMSNYEAGKEAAKEAYEKGKVEFDKFVDEMKKRYQEAKDEGRFDHFKDEIKEAFGHFKKAFAKPN
;
A
#
# COMPACT_ATOMS: atom_id res chain seq x y z
N MET A 1 -23.83 -14.34 15.03
CA MET A 1 -23.58 -12.89 14.97
C MET A 1 -22.22 -12.54 14.35
N GLU A 2 -21.30 -13.51 14.15
CA GLU A 2 -19.99 -13.29 13.50
C GLU A 2 -20.05 -13.09 11.98
N SER A 3 -21.04 -13.67 11.29
CA SER A 3 -21.15 -13.62 9.83
C SER A 3 -21.38 -12.20 9.28
N THR A 4 -22.22 -11.39 9.94
CA THR A 4 -22.52 -10.01 9.50
C THR A 4 -21.35 -9.04 9.72
N SER A 5 -20.57 -9.23 10.80
CA SER A 5 -19.38 -8.44 11.10
C SER A 5 -18.26 -8.69 10.07
N ASN A 6 -18.09 -9.95 9.66
CA ASN A 6 -17.09 -10.33 8.67
C ASN A 6 -17.43 -9.82 7.25
N THR A 7 -18.72 -9.79 6.87
CA THR A 7 -19.16 -9.17 5.61
C THR A 7 -18.83 -7.67 5.57
N HIS A 8 -19.09 -6.96 6.66
CA HIS A 8 -18.81 -5.52 6.74
C HIS A 8 -17.30 -5.22 6.72
N PHE A 9 -16.47 -6.11 7.27
CA PHE A 9 -15.01 -5.98 7.21
C PHE A 9 -14.46 -6.15 5.78
N ILE A 10 -14.88 -7.19 5.06
CA ILE A 10 -14.40 -7.42 3.68
C ILE A 10 -14.88 -6.31 2.73
N ASP A 11 -16.07 -5.75 2.97
CA ASP A 11 -16.56 -4.60 2.19
C ASP A 11 -15.65 -3.37 2.37
N LYS A 12 -15.24 -3.06 3.61
CA LYS A 12 -14.28 -1.97 3.88
C LYS A 12 -12.93 -2.19 3.22
N VAL A 13 -12.44 -3.42 3.25
CA VAL A 13 -11.19 -3.81 2.60
C VAL A 13 -11.26 -3.63 1.08
N ALA A 14 -12.33 -4.12 0.46
CA ALA A 14 -12.53 -3.99 -0.98
C ALA A 14 -12.65 -2.51 -1.40
N GLU A 15 -13.34 -1.71 -0.59
CA GLU A 15 -13.43 -0.26 -0.78
C GLU A 15 -12.04 0.41 -0.67
N ALA A 16 -11.24 0.05 0.34
CA ALA A 16 -9.88 0.56 0.51
C ALA A 16 -8.97 0.22 -0.68
N LEU A 17 -9.05 -1.01 -1.20
CA LEU A 17 -8.30 -1.43 -2.38
C LEU A 17 -8.72 -0.64 -3.63
N ARG A 18 -10.02 -0.45 -3.87
CA ARG A 18 -10.51 0.37 -5.00
C ARG A 18 -10.11 1.83 -4.88
N LYS A 19 -10.12 2.37 -3.66
CA LYS A 19 -9.61 3.71 -3.37
C LYS A 19 -8.11 3.80 -3.69
N ALA A 20 -7.33 2.78 -3.30
CA ALA A 20 -5.91 2.71 -3.63
C ALA A 20 -5.68 2.69 -5.15
N ALA A 21 -6.45 1.92 -5.91
CA ALA A 21 -6.40 1.92 -7.38
C ALA A 21 -6.69 3.32 -7.97
N THR A 22 -7.73 3.99 -7.46
CA THR A 22 -8.09 5.36 -7.89
C THR A 22 -6.96 6.36 -7.59
N GLU A 23 -6.36 6.29 -6.40
CA GLU A 23 -5.23 7.16 -6.04
C GLU A 23 -3.98 6.90 -6.89
N LEU A 24 -3.75 5.65 -7.29
CA LEU A 24 -2.69 5.28 -8.23
C LEU A 24 -2.95 5.85 -9.63
N GLU A 25 -4.21 5.87 -10.09
CA GLU A 25 -4.63 6.55 -11.32
C GLU A 25 -4.27 8.02 -11.31
N GLU A 26 -4.72 8.71 -10.26
CA GLU A 26 -4.54 10.14 -10.16
C GLU A 26 -3.06 10.50 -10.12
N LEU A 27 -2.25 9.70 -9.41
CA LEU A 27 -0.81 9.86 -9.37
C LEU A 27 -0.24 9.75 -10.79
N GLN A 28 -0.58 8.68 -11.51
CA GLN A 28 -0.07 8.44 -12.85
C GLN A 28 -0.51 9.54 -13.84
N VAL A 29 -1.76 9.99 -13.82
CA VAL A 29 -2.24 11.11 -14.64
C VAL A 29 -1.47 12.41 -14.31
N LYS A 30 -1.29 12.74 -13.03
CA LYS A 30 -0.56 13.94 -12.60
C LYS A 30 0.90 13.90 -13.06
N LEU A 31 1.52 12.73 -12.99
CA LEU A 31 2.88 12.46 -13.45
C LEU A 31 3.01 12.58 -14.99
N SER A 32 2.08 12.03 -15.77
CA SER A 32 2.06 12.16 -17.23
C SER A 32 1.84 13.61 -17.69
N LEU A 33 1.08 14.40 -16.94
CA LEU A 33 0.90 15.83 -17.25
C LEU A 33 2.17 16.66 -16.98
N GLY A 34 3.19 16.10 -16.30
CA GLY A 34 4.41 16.82 -15.89
C GLY A 34 4.13 17.98 -14.92
N LYS A 35 2.96 17.99 -14.28
CA LYS A 35 2.49 19.08 -13.42
C LYS A 35 3.12 19.07 -12.02
N ALA A 36 3.88 18.03 -11.68
CA ALA A 36 4.55 17.89 -10.39
C ALA A 36 6.00 17.46 -10.60
N ASP A 37 6.94 18.14 -9.94
CA ASP A 37 8.32 17.66 -9.79
C ASP A 37 8.27 16.32 -9.04
N ALA A 38 8.99 15.30 -9.54
CA ALA A 38 9.04 14.00 -8.90
C ALA A 38 9.51 14.10 -7.44
N ALA A 39 10.42 15.03 -7.14
CA ALA A 39 10.90 15.27 -5.79
C ALA A 39 9.80 15.86 -4.89
N ASP A 40 8.97 16.79 -5.38
CA ASP A 40 7.84 17.32 -4.61
C ASP A 40 6.78 16.24 -4.37
N LYS A 41 6.50 15.44 -5.40
CA LYS A 41 5.53 14.35 -5.28
C LYS A 41 5.99 13.29 -4.28
N TYR A 42 7.28 12.99 -4.26
CA TYR A 42 7.85 12.10 -3.25
C TYR A 42 7.62 12.60 -1.82
N GLU A 43 7.89 13.88 -1.57
CA GLU A 43 7.67 14.47 -0.24
C GLU A 43 6.18 14.47 0.15
N GLU A 44 5.28 14.74 -0.79
CA GLU A 44 3.84 14.63 -0.57
C GLU A 44 3.43 13.20 -0.18
N LEU A 45 3.96 12.19 -0.88
CA LEU A 45 3.68 10.78 -0.58
C LEU A 45 4.18 10.41 0.82
N LYS A 46 5.41 10.80 1.19
CA LYS A 46 5.96 10.54 2.53
C LYS A 46 5.09 11.17 3.62
N LYS A 47 4.67 12.42 3.42
CA LYS A 47 3.78 13.14 4.35
C LYS A 47 2.43 12.44 4.51
N LYS A 48 1.83 11.98 3.40
CA LYS A 48 0.57 11.24 3.43
C LYS A 48 0.67 9.95 4.24
N LEU A 49 1.73 9.16 4.02
CA LEU A 49 1.93 7.95 4.80
C LEU A 49 2.18 8.29 6.28
N ASN A 50 3.01 9.30 6.58
CA ASN A 50 3.28 9.70 7.96
C ASN A 50 1.99 10.13 8.69
N GLN A 51 1.13 10.91 8.01
CA GLN A 51 -0.17 11.32 8.55
C GLN A 51 -1.08 10.12 8.81
N PHE A 52 -1.16 9.19 7.86
CA PHE A 52 -1.92 7.95 8.05
C PHE A 52 -1.44 7.18 9.29
N LEU A 53 -0.12 7.04 9.47
CA LEU A 53 0.46 6.36 10.63
C LEU A 53 0.17 7.09 11.95
N GLN A 54 -0.05 8.41 11.93
CA GLN A 54 -0.41 9.19 13.12
C GLN A 54 -1.92 9.10 13.42
N ASP A 55 -2.77 9.20 12.41
CA ASP A 55 -4.22 9.17 12.58
C ASP A 55 -4.68 7.81 13.14
N HIS A 56 -4.07 6.73 12.63
CA HIS A 56 -4.38 5.38 13.05
C HIS A 56 -3.67 4.92 14.35
N ASP A 57 -2.80 5.74 14.96
CA ASP A 57 -2.29 5.45 16.31
C ASP A 57 -3.41 5.44 17.37
N SER A 58 -4.47 6.22 17.13
CA SER A 58 -5.58 6.37 18.08
C SER A 58 -6.68 5.31 17.92
N GLU A 59 -6.75 4.64 16.78
CA GLU A 59 -7.79 3.66 16.44
C GLU A 59 -7.44 2.22 16.84
N ILE A 60 -6.21 1.98 17.29
CA ILE A 60 -5.76 0.68 17.77
C ILE A 60 -6.31 0.44 19.18
N ASP A 61 -7.54 -0.07 19.25
CA ASP A 61 -8.20 -0.52 20.49
C ASP A 61 -7.64 -1.88 20.99
N ALA A 62 -6.32 -2.06 20.84
CA ALA A 62 -5.65 -3.35 21.07
C ALA A 62 -5.01 -3.47 22.46
N GLY A 63 -5.26 -2.51 23.35
CA GLY A 63 -4.62 -2.39 24.66
C GLY A 63 -3.25 -1.69 24.60
N LYS A 64 -2.89 -0.99 25.67
CA LYS A 64 -1.70 -0.11 25.73
C LYS A 64 -0.37 -0.79 25.36
N GLU A 65 -0.22 -2.07 25.67
CA GLU A 65 1.01 -2.84 25.41
C GLU A 65 1.22 -3.10 23.91
N LYS A 66 0.16 -3.46 23.18
CA LYS A 66 0.24 -3.68 21.72
C LYS A 66 0.41 -2.39 20.94
N LEU A 67 -0.17 -1.30 21.44
CA LEU A 67 0.08 0.04 20.91
C LEU A 67 1.56 0.41 21.02
N ALA A 68 2.21 0.09 22.15
CA ALA A 68 3.62 0.34 22.36
C ALA A 68 4.51 -0.49 21.42
N GLU A 69 4.23 -1.79 21.26
CA GLU A 69 4.95 -2.66 20.33
C GLU A 69 4.82 -2.18 18.87
N MET A 70 3.62 -1.75 18.46
CA MET A 70 3.39 -1.22 17.12
C MET A 70 4.12 0.10 16.91
N ASN A 71 4.11 1.00 17.90
CA ASN A 71 4.87 2.24 17.82
C ASN A 71 6.38 1.97 17.68
N MET A 72 6.94 1.04 18.47
CA MET A 72 8.34 0.64 18.31
C MET A 72 8.66 0.12 16.90
N LEU A 73 7.69 -0.56 16.27
CA LEU A 73 7.83 -1.09 14.92
C LEU A 73 7.73 0.02 13.84
N LEU A 74 6.84 1.00 14.03
CA LEU A 74 6.55 2.09 13.09
C LEU A 74 7.48 3.31 13.23
N ASP A 75 8.03 3.58 14.41
CA ASP A 75 8.87 4.75 14.66
C ASP A 75 10.09 4.83 13.72
N PRO A 76 10.82 3.75 13.42
CA PRO A 76 11.91 3.82 12.44
C PRO A 76 11.41 4.17 11.04
N LEU A 77 10.20 3.75 10.65
CA LEU A 77 9.59 4.14 9.38
C LEU A 77 9.27 5.64 9.39
N ARG A 78 8.67 6.17 10.46
CA ARG A 78 8.39 7.61 10.62
C ARG A 78 9.66 8.46 10.46
N VAL A 79 10.76 8.04 11.09
CA VAL A 79 12.07 8.69 10.95
C VAL A 79 12.55 8.71 9.49
N TYR A 80 12.36 7.62 8.74
CA TYR A 80 12.70 7.61 7.31
C TYR A 80 11.78 8.49 6.47
N LEU A 81 10.49 8.58 6.81
CA LEU A 81 9.53 9.45 6.12
C LEU A 81 9.81 10.94 6.35
N GLU A 82 10.28 11.30 7.54
CA GLU A 82 10.64 12.67 7.92
C GLU A 82 12.04 13.09 7.46
N LYS A 83 12.84 12.12 6.98
CA LYS A 83 14.16 12.42 6.43
C LYS A 83 14.04 13.43 5.30
N GLY A 84 14.91 14.43 5.35
CA GLY A 84 14.85 15.62 4.49
C GLY A 84 14.74 15.31 2.99
N LYS A 85 14.24 16.31 2.25
CA LYS A 85 13.93 16.22 0.83
C LYS A 85 15.11 15.67 0.02
N ALA A 86 14.86 14.58 -0.71
CA ALA A 86 15.82 14.04 -1.67
C ALA A 86 15.99 15.06 -2.82
N LYS A 87 17.23 15.49 -3.06
CA LYS A 87 17.59 16.49 -4.08
C LYS A 87 18.16 15.84 -5.33
N THR A 88 18.70 14.62 -5.22
CA THR A 88 19.23 13.86 -6.35
C THR A 88 18.48 12.53 -6.52
N MET A 89 18.56 11.97 -7.73
CA MET A 89 17.99 10.64 -8.01
C MET A 89 18.65 9.55 -7.17
N GLU A 90 19.96 9.66 -6.87
CA GLU A 90 20.66 8.73 -5.99
C GLU A 90 20.14 8.80 -4.55
N GLU A 91 19.92 10.01 -4.03
CA GLU A 91 19.32 10.20 -2.71
C GLU A 91 17.90 9.64 -2.65
N PHE A 92 17.11 9.83 -3.72
CA PHE A 92 15.77 9.26 -3.83
C PHE A 92 15.81 7.72 -3.81
N LYS A 93 16.67 7.08 -4.62
CA LYS A 93 16.84 5.62 -4.66
C LYS A 93 17.24 5.08 -3.28
N ALA A 94 18.24 5.69 -2.65
CA ALA A 94 18.74 5.27 -1.34
C ALA A 94 17.70 5.46 -0.21
N GLN A 95 16.88 6.51 -0.26
CA GLN A 95 15.77 6.67 0.69
C GLN A 95 14.65 5.65 0.45
N LYS A 96 14.25 5.46 -0.83
CA LYS A 96 13.23 4.49 -1.23
C LYS A 96 13.58 3.08 -0.74
N GLU A 97 14.80 2.61 -0.97
CA GLU A 97 15.25 1.28 -0.54
C GLU A 97 15.14 1.08 0.97
N LYS A 98 15.55 2.07 1.77
CA LYS A 98 15.44 2.01 3.23
C LYS A 98 13.99 1.96 3.70
N ILE A 99 13.14 2.77 3.10
CA ILE A 99 11.71 2.79 3.41
C ILE A 99 11.07 1.45 3.03
N GLU A 100 11.30 0.95 1.82
CA GLU A 100 10.74 -0.33 1.36
C GLU A 100 11.20 -1.50 2.22
N ALA A 101 12.48 -1.56 2.59
CA ALA A 101 13.01 -2.59 3.48
C ALA A 101 12.33 -2.55 4.85
N LYS A 102 12.13 -1.35 5.42
CA LYS A 102 11.43 -1.22 6.71
C LYS A 102 9.95 -1.60 6.60
N ILE A 103 9.29 -1.24 5.51
CA ILE A 103 7.92 -1.66 5.24
C ILE A 103 7.83 -3.20 5.15
N ASP A 104 8.76 -3.86 4.47
CA ASP A 104 8.77 -5.31 4.36
C ASP A 104 8.96 -6.00 5.72
N GLU A 105 9.81 -5.43 6.59
CA GLU A 105 9.97 -5.89 7.97
C GLU A 105 8.66 -5.74 8.78
N ILE A 106 7.99 -4.59 8.68
CA ILE A 106 6.71 -4.31 9.34
C ILE A 106 5.65 -5.32 8.88
N ILE A 107 5.52 -5.51 7.57
CA ILE A 107 4.56 -6.45 6.98
C ILE A 107 4.84 -7.87 7.47
N ALA A 108 6.10 -8.32 7.46
CA ALA A 108 6.47 -9.65 7.94
C ALA A 108 6.10 -9.85 9.42
N LYS A 109 6.36 -8.83 10.27
CA LYS A 109 6.01 -8.87 11.69
C LYS A 109 4.50 -8.96 11.91
N ILE A 110 3.71 -8.13 11.23
CA ILE A 110 2.24 -8.17 11.27
C ILE A 110 1.71 -9.53 10.79
N LYS A 111 2.30 -10.09 9.72
CA LYS A 111 1.90 -11.40 9.18
C LYS A 111 2.09 -12.52 10.20
N SER A 112 3.18 -12.47 10.96
CA SER A 112 3.56 -13.50 11.94
C SER A 112 2.76 -13.46 13.25
N ASP A 113 2.00 -12.39 13.51
CA ASP A 113 1.28 -12.21 14.77
C ASP A 113 -0.25 -12.32 14.59
N GLU A 114 -0.82 -13.42 15.07
CA GLU A 114 -2.25 -13.74 15.06
C GLU A 114 -3.16 -12.66 15.64
N LYS A 115 -2.68 -11.91 16.64
CA LYS A 115 -3.48 -10.92 17.36
C LYS A 115 -3.48 -9.56 16.67
N LEU A 116 -2.54 -9.32 15.76
CA LEU A 116 -2.43 -8.07 15.01
C LEU A 116 -3.29 -8.15 13.73
N LYS A 117 -3.33 -9.32 13.09
CA LYS A 117 -4.07 -9.64 11.84
C LYS A 117 -5.21 -8.66 11.47
N THR A 118 -6.38 -8.72 12.11
CA THR A 118 -7.58 -7.95 11.71
C THR A 118 -7.43 -6.43 11.86
N TYR A 119 -6.66 -5.95 12.85
CA TYR A 119 -6.48 -4.52 13.12
C TYR A 119 -5.63 -3.82 12.07
N TYR A 120 -4.73 -4.54 11.39
CA TYR A 120 -3.74 -3.93 10.51
C TYR A 120 -3.96 -4.21 9.03
N ALA A 121 -5.10 -4.76 8.62
CA ALA A 121 -5.45 -4.89 7.21
C ALA A 121 -5.35 -3.55 6.46
N MET A 122 -5.87 -2.48 7.06
CA MET A 122 -5.83 -1.14 6.47
C MET A 122 -4.39 -0.60 6.39
N LEU A 123 -3.59 -0.85 7.44
CA LEU A 123 -2.16 -0.51 7.43
C LEU A 123 -1.42 -1.28 6.33
N LEU A 124 -1.66 -2.58 6.15
CA LEU A 124 -1.05 -3.38 5.09
C LEU A 124 -1.37 -2.85 3.70
N ILE A 125 -2.65 -2.49 3.46
CA ILE A 125 -3.09 -1.89 2.19
C ILE A 125 -2.37 -0.55 1.96
N GLU A 126 -2.30 0.31 2.98
CA GLU A 126 -1.65 1.62 2.86
C GLU A 126 -0.15 1.49 2.59
N LEU A 127 0.53 0.57 3.27
CA LEU A 127 1.95 0.30 3.10
C LEU A 127 2.26 -0.23 1.69
N GLU A 128 1.49 -1.20 1.17
CA GLU A 128 1.68 -1.72 -0.19
C GLU A 128 1.30 -0.71 -1.28
N LYS A 129 0.25 0.08 -1.05
CA LYS A 129 -0.10 1.23 -1.91
C LYS A 129 1.06 2.21 -1.99
N PHE A 130 1.63 2.59 -0.85
CA PHE A 130 2.76 3.53 -0.80
C PHE A 130 3.98 2.99 -1.55
N LYS A 131 4.36 1.71 -1.37
CA LYS A 131 5.43 1.07 -2.16
C LYS A 131 5.15 1.14 -3.66
N THR A 132 3.91 0.91 -4.07
CA THR A 132 3.49 0.98 -5.47
C THR A 132 3.57 2.42 -6.01
N GLN A 133 3.16 3.41 -5.22
CA GLN A 133 3.29 4.83 -5.57
C GLN A 133 4.76 5.24 -5.75
N LEU A 134 5.67 4.77 -4.89
CA LEU A 134 7.11 5.02 -5.04
C LEU A 134 7.68 4.37 -6.30
N HIS A 135 7.23 3.16 -6.63
CA HIS A 135 7.62 2.49 -7.87
C HIS A 135 7.18 3.30 -9.09
N PHE A 136 5.94 3.79 -9.14
CA PHE A 136 5.43 4.57 -10.28
C PHE A 136 6.16 5.89 -10.46
N LEU A 137 6.43 6.57 -9.35
CA LEU A 137 7.18 7.81 -9.37
C LEU A 137 8.57 7.62 -10.00
N MET A 138 9.23 6.51 -9.65
CA MET A 138 10.54 6.14 -10.17
C MET A 138 10.49 5.67 -11.64
N SER A 139 9.55 4.80 -11.99
CA SER A 139 9.39 4.29 -13.35
C SER A 139 9.03 5.40 -14.34
N ASN A 140 8.20 6.38 -13.94
CA ASN A 140 7.87 7.51 -14.80
C ASN A 140 9.06 8.49 -14.99
N TYR A 141 9.97 8.57 -14.01
CA TYR A 141 11.24 9.28 -14.18
C TYR A 141 12.15 8.61 -15.22
N GLU A 142 12.08 7.27 -15.34
CA GLU A 142 12.98 6.47 -16.18
C GLU A 142 12.41 6.10 -17.58
N ALA A 143 11.08 5.99 -17.76
CA ALA A 143 10.47 5.36 -18.95
C ALA A 143 9.76 6.29 -19.96
N GLY A 144 9.53 7.57 -19.66
CA GLY A 144 8.79 8.49 -20.54
C GLY A 144 7.25 8.26 -20.54
N LYS A 145 6.50 9.28 -20.96
CA LYS A 145 5.06 9.45 -20.64
C LYS A 145 4.08 8.46 -21.29
N GLU A 146 4.35 7.96 -22.50
CA GLU A 146 3.39 7.13 -23.26
C GLU A 146 3.37 5.66 -22.81
N ALA A 147 4.54 5.06 -22.55
CA ALA A 147 4.65 3.69 -22.05
C ALA A 147 3.98 3.50 -20.67
N ALA A 148 3.89 4.57 -19.88
CA ALA A 148 3.23 4.55 -18.58
C ALA A 148 1.69 4.46 -18.66
N LYS A 149 1.07 4.84 -19.79
CA LYS A 149 -0.40 4.90 -19.94
C LYS A 149 -1.04 3.54 -20.19
N GLU A 150 -0.57 2.81 -21.20
CA GLU A 150 -1.11 1.48 -21.55
C GLU A 150 -0.91 0.45 -20.43
N ALA A 151 0.24 0.51 -19.77
CA ALA A 151 0.56 -0.26 -18.57
C ALA A 151 -0.49 -0.09 -17.45
N TYR A 152 -0.97 1.15 -17.26
CA TYR A 152 -1.95 1.47 -16.24
C TYR A 152 -3.33 0.90 -16.52
N GLU A 153 -3.85 1.11 -17.73
CA GLU A 153 -5.18 0.65 -18.11
C GLU A 153 -5.30 -0.87 -17.97
N LYS A 154 -4.27 -1.61 -18.37
CA LYS A 154 -4.21 -3.06 -18.19
C LYS A 154 -4.11 -3.48 -16.72
N GLY A 155 -3.24 -2.82 -15.95
CA GLY A 155 -3.05 -3.14 -14.53
C GLY A 155 -4.30 -2.88 -13.67
N LYS A 156 -5.05 -1.82 -13.97
CA LYS A 156 -6.30 -1.49 -13.28
C LYS A 156 -7.36 -2.57 -13.50
N VAL A 157 -7.55 -3.03 -14.73
CA VAL A 157 -8.52 -4.09 -15.04
C VAL A 157 -8.19 -5.39 -14.30
N GLU A 158 -6.91 -5.78 -14.27
CA GLU A 158 -6.47 -6.97 -13.53
C GLU A 158 -6.67 -6.82 -12.02
N PHE A 159 -6.42 -5.62 -11.47
CA PHE A 159 -6.64 -5.35 -10.05
C PHE A 159 -8.11 -5.32 -9.66
N ASP A 160 -8.96 -4.65 -10.44
CA ASP A 160 -10.41 -4.61 -10.15
C ASP A 160 -11.01 -6.01 -10.19
N LYS A 161 -10.61 -6.81 -11.19
CA LYS A 161 -10.98 -8.23 -11.26
C LYS A 161 -10.51 -9.00 -10.03
N PHE A 162 -9.28 -8.79 -9.59
CA PHE A 162 -8.76 -9.41 -8.37
C PHE A 162 -9.58 -9.04 -7.13
N VAL A 163 -9.92 -7.75 -6.96
CA VAL A 163 -10.73 -7.27 -5.83
C VAL A 163 -12.12 -7.92 -5.82
N ASP A 164 -12.75 -8.04 -6.99
CA ASP A 164 -14.05 -8.67 -7.13
C ASP A 164 -14.00 -10.17 -6.84
N GLU A 165 -12.98 -10.87 -7.33
CA GLU A 165 -12.76 -12.29 -7.04
C GLU A 165 -12.45 -12.53 -5.56
N MET A 166 -11.63 -11.68 -4.94
CA MET A 166 -11.39 -11.70 -3.48
C MET A 166 -12.71 -11.50 -2.75
N LYS A 167 -13.48 -10.45 -3.06
CA LYS A 167 -14.77 -10.21 -2.40
C LYS A 167 -15.70 -11.42 -2.49
N LYS A 168 -15.79 -12.04 -3.67
CA LYS A 168 -16.60 -13.25 -3.91
C LYS A 168 -16.12 -14.45 -3.07
N ARG A 169 -14.82 -14.76 -3.08
CA ARG A 169 -14.23 -15.84 -2.27
C ARG A 169 -14.57 -15.69 -0.79
N TYR A 170 -14.52 -14.46 -0.28
CA TYR A 170 -14.77 -14.19 1.13
C TYR A 170 -16.25 -14.11 1.50
N GLN A 171 -17.14 -13.84 0.54
CA GLN A 171 -18.59 -13.95 0.73
C GLN A 171 -19.08 -15.41 0.69
N GLU A 172 -18.43 -16.26 -0.12
CA GLU A 172 -18.84 -17.66 -0.33
C GLU A 172 -18.17 -18.65 0.65
N ALA A 173 -16.98 -18.34 1.18
CA ALA A 173 -16.31 -19.19 2.15
C ALA A 173 -17.10 -19.31 3.47
N LYS A 174 -17.00 -20.47 4.13
CA LYS A 174 -17.59 -20.74 5.47
C LYS A 174 -16.57 -20.94 6.59
N ASP A 175 -15.27 -21.03 6.29
CA ASP A 175 -14.27 -21.50 7.25
C ASP A 175 -13.44 -20.42 7.97
N GLU A 176 -12.88 -20.84 9.11
CA GLU A 176 -11.84 -20.21 9.93
C GLU A 176 -10.48 -20.26 9.20
N GLY A 177 -9.72 -19.15 9.18
CA GLY A 177 -8.45 -19.00 8.45
C GLY A 177 -8.46 -18.01 7.27
N ARG A 178 -9.63 -17.44 6.95
CA ARG A 178 -9.85 -16.45 5.87
C ARG A 178 -8.84 -15.29 5.87
N PHE A 179 -8.47 -14.78 7.03
CA PHE A 179 -7.58 -13.62 7.12
C PHE A 179 -6.12 -13.91 6.72
N ASP A 180 -5.68 -15.16 6.79
CA ASP A 180 -4.28 -15.48 6.44
C ASP A 180 -4.05 -15.51 4.94
N HIS A 181 -5.01 -16.01 4.16
CA HIS A 181 -4.99 -15.92 2.70
C HIS A 181 -5.06 -14.45 2.22
N PHE A 182 -5.81 -13.61 2.94
CA PHE A 182 -6.03 -12.22 2.60
C PHE A 182 -4.74 -11.38 2.49
N LYS A 183 -3.75 -11.64 3.34
CA LYS A 183 -2.51 -10.83 3.39
C LYS A 183 -1.55 -11.13 2.25
N ASP A 184 -1.54 -12.38 1.79
CA ASP A 184 -0.78 -12.76 0.60
C ASP A 184 -1.52 -12.26 -0.64
N GLU A 185 -2.86 -12.32 -0.62
CA GLU A 185 -3.72 -11.73 -1.64
C GLU A 185 -3.53 -10.21 -1.80
N ILE A 186 -3.42 -9.40 -0.74
CA ILE A 186 -3.11 -7.95 -0.87
C ILE A 186 -1.77 -7.73 -1.56
N LYS A 187 -0.73 -8.45 -1.14
CA LYS A 187 0.61 -8.33 -1.72
C LYS A 187 0.60 -8.75 -3.19
N GLU A 188 -0.14 -9.80 -3.53
CA GLU A 188 -0.34 -10.25 -4.90
C GLU A 188 -1.09 -9.20 -5.72
N ALA A 189 -2.17 -8.60 -5.20
CA ALA A 189 -2.93 -7.55 -5.86
C ALA A 189 -2.04 -6.35 -6.25
N PHE A 190 -1.27 -5.84 -5.29
CA PHE A 190 -0.31 -4.77 -5.57
C PHE A 190 0.88 -5.27 -6.41
N GLY A 191 1.21 -6.56 -6.37
CA GLY A 191 2.18 -7.21 -7.26
C GLY A 191 1.72 -7.21 -8.72
N HIS A 192 0.44 -7.46 -8.99
CA HIS A 192 -0.16 -7.32 -10.32
C HIS A 192 -0.10 -5.86 -10.78
N PHE A 193 -0.42 -4.90 -9.90
CA PHE A 193 -0.24 -3.48 -10.15
C PHE A 193 1.23 -3.10 -10.43
N LYS A 194 2.21 -3.68 -9.75
CA LYS A 194 3.63 -3.40 -10.05
C LYS A 194 4.05 -3.99 -11.40
N LYS A 195 3.65 -5.24 -11.67
CA LYS A 195 4.00 -5.96 -12.91
C LYS A 195 3.39 -5.36 -14.16
N ALA A 196 2.15 -4.89 -14.09
CA ALA A 196 1.51 -4.22 -15.22
C ALA A 196 2.23 -2.93 -15.63
N PHE A 197 3.10 -2.38 -14.77
CA PHE A 197 3.83 -1.12 -14.95
C PHE A 197 5.34 -1.28 -15.05
N ALA A 198 5.86 -2.48 -14.80
CA ALA A 198 7.18 -2.83 -15.26
C ALA A 198 7.13 -2.85 -16.80
N LYS A 199 8.14 -2.25 -17.46
CA LYS A 199 8.24 -2.29 -18.92
C LYS A 199 7.94 -3.71 -19.44
N PRO A 200 7.14 -3.87 -20.50
CA PRO A 200 7.24 -5.09 -21.28
C PRO A 200 8.70 -5.16 -21.78
N ASN A 201 9.41 -6.21 -21.37
CA ASN A 201 10.67 -6.56 -22.01
C ASN A 201 10.42 -6.94 -23.47
#